data_AF-A0A9D6LZ67-F1
#
_entry.id   AF-A0A9D6LZ67-F1
#
_cell.length_a   1.000
_cell.length_b   1.000
_cell.length_c   1.000
_cell.angle_alpha   90.00
_cell.angle_beta   90.00
_cell.angle_gamma   90.00
#
_symmetry.space_group_name_H-M   'P 1'
#
loop_
_entity.id
_entity.type
_entity.pdbx_description
1 polymer ?
#
loop_
_entity_poly.entity_id
_entity_poly.type
_entity_poly.pdbx_seq_one_letter_code
_entity_poly.pdbx_strand_id
1 'polypeptide(L)'
;MANEVKKRNEIPLEHTWDTASVFPNDAAWETEFKWITDQIPALAQQRGKLKSANALEKFFDTTEEIGKRLGKVALYASMFYTTDTSDQRAAAMNDRARGLGARVSAAMAFAEPELLKIGLPKLRQWMKKNARLKIFAHYFDRLY
;
A
#
# COMPACT_ATOMS: atom_id res chain seq x y z
N MET A 1 20.75 -26.86 -32.51
CA MET A 1 19.41 -27.19 -32.00
C MET A 1 18.91 -25.97 -31.25
N ALA A 2 17.78 -25.39 -31.64
CA ALA A 2 17.22 -24.26 -30.91
C ALA A 2 16.74 -24.78 -29.56
N ASN A 3 17.27 -24.23 -28.45
CA ASN A 3 16.71 -24.50 -27.13
C ASN A 3 15.27 -23.96 -27.13
N GLU A 4 14.31 -24.87 -27.09
CA GLU A 4 12.89 -24.53 -27.00
C GLU A 4 12.65 -23.82 -25.66
N VAL A 5 12.24 -22.55 -25.73
CA VAL A 5 11.91 -21.76 -24.54
C VAL A 5 10.57 -22.27 -24.01
N LYS A 6 10.61 -22.96 -22.87
CA LYS A 6 9.42 -23.47 -22.19
C LYS A 6 8.47 -22.33 -21.83
N LYS A 7 7.17 -22.56 -21.98
CA LYS A 7 6.14 -21.64 -21.51
C LYS A 7 6.11 -21.64 -19.98
N ARG A 8 5.57 -20.57 -19.39
CA ARG A 8 5.53 -20.47 -17.92
C ARG A 8 4.82 -21.65 -17.26
N ASN A 9 3.71 -22.10 -17.82
CA ASN A 9 2.93 -23.23 -17.31
C ASN A 9 3.65 -24.59 -17.42
N GLU A 10 4.81 -24.65 -18.08
CA GLU A 10 5.64 -25.84 -18.25
C GLU A 10 6.86 -25.86 -17.30
N ILE A 11 7.02 -24.83 -16.46
CA ILE A 11 8.09 -24.74 -15.46
C ILE A 11 7.67 -25.47 -14.17
N PRO A 12 8.50 -26.38 -13.63
CA PRO A 12 8.25 -27.04 -12.34
C PRO A 12 8.01 -26.02 -11.21
N LEU A 13 7.05 -26.31 -10.34
CA LEU A 13 6.65 -25.40 -9.24
C LEU A 13 7.83 -25.03 -8.33
N GLU A 14 8.77 -25.94 -8.10
CA GLU A 14 10.01 -25.72 -7.34
C GLU A 14 10.95 -24.65 -7.92
N HIS A 15 10.77 -24.30 -9.19
CA HIS A 15 11.50 -23.22 -9.86
C HIS A 15 10.62 -21.96 -10.06
N THR A 16 9.47 -21.91 -9.37
CA THR A 16 8.56 -20.77 -9.37
C THR A 16 8.57 -20.07 -8.01
N TRP A 17 8.09 -18.84 -7.97
CA TRP A 17 7.94 -18.13 -6.71
C TRP A 17 6.80 -18.77 -5.92
N ASP A 18 6.96 -18.86 -4.61
CA ASP A 18 5.87 -19.28 -3.72
C ASP A 18 4.85 -18.15 -3.55
N THR A 19 3.93 -18.01 -4.51
CA THR A 19 2.82 -17.04 -4.46
C THR A 19 1.85 -17.32 -3.33
N ALA A 20 1.75 -18.57 -2.88
CA ALA A 20 0.91 -18.99 -1.76
C ALA A 20 1.37 -18.39 -0.43
N SER A 21 2.66 -18.07 -0.29
CA SER A 21 3.20 -17.32 0.86
C SER A 21 2.64 -15.89 1.00
N VAL A 22 2.15 -15.30 -0.10
CA VAL A 22 1.54 -13.96 -0.09
C VAL A 22 0.02 -14.07 0.03
N PHE A 23 -0.61 -14.82 -0.88
CA PHE A 23 -2.02 -15.20 -0.79
C PHE A 23 -2.22 -16.64 -1.26
N PRO A 24 -3.04 -17.44 -0.57
CA PRO A 24 -3.24 -18.84 -0.93
C PRO A 24 -3.92 -19.02 -2.29
N ASN A 25 -4.69 -18.03 -2.74
CA ASN A 25 -5.37 -18.01 -4.03
C ASN A 25 -5.88 -16.60 -4.37
N ASP A 26 -6.43 -16.45 -5.57
CA ASP A 26 -6.94 -15.15 -6.04
C ASP A 26 -8.17 -14.68 -5.25
N ALA A 27 -8.98 -15.58 -4.67
CA ALA A 27 -10.13 -15.18 -3.86
C ALA A 27 -9.68 -14.49 -2.54
N ALA A 28 -8.58 -14.93 -1.95
CA ALA A 28 -7.96 -14.25 -0.81
C ALA A 28 -7.43 -12.87 -1.21
N TRP A 29 -6.82 -12.75 -2.40
CA TRP A 29 -6.40 -11.46 -2.95
C TRP A 29 -7.59 -10.52 -3.20
N GLU A 30 -8.69 -11.02 -3.78
CA GLU A 30 -9.91 -10.23 -4.03
C GLU A 30 -10.54 -9.72 -2.72
N THR A 31 -10.48 -10.54 -1.67
CA THR A 31 -10.96 -10.16 -0.34
C THR A 31 -10.17 -8.98 0.22
N GLU A 32 -8.83 -9.03 0.16
CA GLU A 32 -8.00 -7.91 0.60
C GLU A 32 -8.16 -6.68 -0.30
N PHE A 33 -8.25 -6.86 -1.62
CA PHE A 33 -8.51 -5.79 -2.58
C PHE A 33 -9.81 -5.05 -2.23
N LYS A 34 -10.88 -5.79 -1.93
CA LYS A 34 -12.16 -5.23 -1.52
C LYS A 34 -12.05 -4.52 -0.17
N TRP A 35 -11.41 -5.14 0.81
CA TRP A 35 -11.22 -4.53 2.13
C TRP A 35 -10.54 -3.16 2.02
N ILE A 36 -9.45 -3.05 1.26
CA ILE A 36 -8.74 -1.78 1.05
C ILE A 36 -9.64 -0.77 0.33
N THR A 37 -10.37 -1.22 -0.68
CA THR A 37 -11.31 -0.37 -1.42
C THR A 37 -12.37 0.24 -0.50
N ASP A 38 -12.88 -0.54 0.45
CA ASP A 38 -13.88 -0.11 1.43
C ASP A 38 -13.32 0.87 2.48
N GLN A 39 -11.99 0.90 2.71
CA GLN A 39 -11.35 1.87 3.61
C GLN A 39 -11.17 3.25 2.98
N ILE A 40 -11.18 3.36 1.65
CA ILE A 40 -10.90 4.63 0.94
C ILE A 40 -11.84 5.77 1.38
N PRO A 41 -13.17 5.58 1.49
CA PRO A 41 -14.07 6.62 1.98
C PRO A 41 -13.75 7.05 3.42
N ALA A 42 -13.39 6.12 4.30
CA ALA A 42 -13.04 6.40 5.69
C ALA A 42 -11.75 7.22 5.80
N LEU A 43 -10.75 6.95 4.94
CA LEU A 43 -9.54 7.76 4.81
C LEU A 43 -9.86 9.19 4.39
N ALA A 44 -10.66 9.36 3.33
CA ALA A 44 -11.03 10.68 2.83
C ALA A 44 -11.79 11.51 3.88
N GLN A 45 -12.56 10.87 4.76
CA GLN A 45 -13.27 11.53 5.86
C GLN A 45 -12.35 12.06 6.97
N GLN A 46 -11.05 11.73 6.98
CA GLN A 46 -10.09 12.29 7.94
C GLN A 46 -9.60 13.69 7.56
N ARG A 47 -9.97 14.18 6.36
CA ARG A 47 -9.66 15.54 5.92
C ARG A 47 -10.17 16.58 6.89
N GLY A 48 -9.28 17.50 7.28
CA GLY A 48 -9.54 18.58 8.23
C GLY A 48 -9.59 18.14 9.70
N LYS A 49 -9.30 16.87 10.00
CA LYS A 49 -9.37 16.29 11.35
C LYS A 49 -8.00 16.07 12.00
N LEU A 50 -6.88 16.30 11.29
CA LEU A 50 -5.51 16.13 11.80
C LEU A 50 -5.08 17.25 12.77
N LYS A 51 -5.93 17.59 13.74
CA LYS A 51 -5.77 18.77 14.60
C LYS A 51 -5.11 18.49 15.96
N SER A 52 -4.84 17.23 16.27
CA SER A 52 -4.23 16.80 17.54
C SER A 52 -3.25 15.65 17.32
N ALA A 53 -2.35 15.44 18.29
CA ALA A 53 -1.38 14.34 18.26
C ALA A 53 -2.07 12.97 18.15
N ASN A 54 -3.17 12.74 18.89
CA ASN A 54 -3.93 11.50 18.86
C ASN A 54 -4.63 11.28 17.51
N ALA A 55 -5.23 12.34 16.94
CA ALA A 55 -5.85 12.24 15.62
C ALA A 55 -4.81 11.91 14.53
N LEU A 56 -3.62 12.50 14.63
CA LEU A 56 -2.53 12.25 13.70
C LEU A 56 -1.94 10.84 13.85
N GLU A 57 -1.76 10.38 15.10
CA GLU A 57 -1.32 9.01 15.40
C GLU A 57 -2.28 7.99 14.78
N LYS A 58 -3.58 8.11 15.08
CA LYS A 58 -4.60 7.20 14.54
C LYS A 58 -4.63 7.21 13.01
N PHE A 59 -4.43 8.39 12.41
CA PHE A 59 -4.32 8.49 10.95
C PHE A 59 -3.12 7.68 10.45
N PHE A 60 -1.92 7.88 11.00
CA PHE A 60 -0.73 7.14 10.59
C PHE A 60 -0.81 5.63 10.82
N ASP A 61 -1.44 5.19 11.91
CA ASP A 61 -1.67 3.75 12.15
C ASP A 61 -2.56 3.15 11.06
N THR A 62 -3.63 3.85 10.72
CA THR A 62 -4.56 3.42 9.67
C THR A 62 -3.88 3.38 8.30
N THR A 63 -3.10 4.41 7.96
CA THR A 63 -2.41 4.46 6.67
C THR A 63 -1.28 3.44 6.56
N GLU A 64 -0.59 3.14 7.66
CA GLU A 64 0.42 2.09 7.70
C GLU A 64 -0.20 0.70 7.52
N GLU A 65 -1.33 0.41 8.17
CA GLU A 65 -2.06 -0.86 7.98
C GLU A 65 -2.49 -1.03 6.52
N ILE A 66 -3.13 -0.01 5.95
CA ILE A 66 -3.58 -0.02 4.56
C ILE A 66 -2.39 -0.16 3.61
N GLY A 67 -1.28 0.54 3.87
CA GLY A 67 -0.06 0.44 3.09
C GLY A 67 0.54 -0.96 3.09
N LYS A 68 0.59 -1.64 4.24
CA LYS A 68 1.07 -3.03 4.35
C LYS A 68 0.21 -3.99 3.53
N ARG A 69 -1.12 -3.88 3.64
CA ARG A 69 -2.06 -4.74 2.89
C ARG A 69 -1.98 -4.47 1.38
N LEU A 70 -1.94 -3.20 0.99
CA LEU A 70 -1.76 -2.77 -0.40
C LEU A 70 -0.44 -3.30 -0.98
N GLY A 71 0.63 -3.27 -0.20
CA GLY A 71 1.93 -3.84 -0.58
C GLY A 71 1.82 -5.33 -0.93
N LYS A 72 1.10 -6.12 -0.13
CA LYS A 72 0.85 -7.55 -0.43
C LYS A 72 0.00 -7.73 -1.69
N VAL A 73 -1.06 -6.94 -1.85
CA VAL A 73 -1.94 -6.96 -3.04
C VAL A 73 -1.14 -6.66 -4.32
N ALA A 74 -0.28 -5.65 -4.28
CA ALA A 74 0.58 -5.28 -5.40
C ALA A 74 1.69 -6.32 -5.66
N LEU A 75 2.29 -6.88 -4.59
CA LEU A 75 3.32 -7.90 -4.71
C LEU A 75 2.76 -9.15 -5.40
N TYR A 76 1.64 -9.68 -4.92
CA TYR A 76 1.00 -10.87 -5.52
C TYR A 76 0.72 -10.66 -7.01
N ALA A 77 0.09 -9.54 -7.38
CA ALA A 77 -0.24 -9.26 -8.77
C ALA A 77 1.02 -9.08 -9.65
N SER A 78 2.06 -8.42 -9.13
CA SER A 78 3.31 -8.22 -9.88
C SER A 78 4.10 -9.51 -10.08
N MET A 79 4.02 -10.47 -9.15
CA MET A 79 4.64 -11.79 -9.28
C MET A 79 4.10 -12.55 -10.51
N PHE A 80 2.79 -12.54 -10.74
CA PHE A 80 2.23 -13.16 -11.96
C PHE A 80 2.60 -12.37 -13.22
N TYR A 81 2.50 -11.05 -13.18
CA TYR A 81 2.74 -10.22 -14.36
C TYR A 81 4.20 -10.23 -14.83
N THR A 82 5.15 -10.17 -13.90
CA THR A 82 6.59 -10.20 -14.23
C THR A 82 7.06 -11.57 -14.71
N THR A 83 6.33 -12.61 -14.35
CA THR A 83 6.60 -13.98 -14.74
C THR A 83 6.17 -14.25 -16.19
N ASP A 84 5.02 -13.71 -16.62
CA ASP A 84 4.54 -13.78 -17.99
C ASP A 84 3.75 -12.50 -18.33
N THR A 85 4.40 -11.58 -19.03
CA THR A 85 3.78 -10.30 -19.40
C THR A 85 2.74 -10.43 -20.51
N SER A 86 2.65 -11.59 -21.17
CA SER A 86 1.63 -11.90 -22.17
C SER A 86 0.32 -12.41 -21.56
N ASP A 87 0.34 -12.81 -20.28
CA ASP A 87 -0.85 -13.20 -19.53
C ASP A 87 -1.75 -11.99 -19.24
N GLN A 88 -2.87 -11.92 -19.96
CA GLN A 88 -3.87 -10.86 -19.83
C GLN A 88 -4.52 -10.83 -18.44
N ARG A 89 -4.66 -11.97 -17.78
CA ARG A 89 -5.22 -12.06 -16.43
C ARG A 89 -4.26 -11.41 -15.43
N ALA A 90 -2.97 -11.74 -15.54
CA ALA A 90 -1.93 -11.16 -14.70
C ALA A 90 -1.78 -9.64 -14.94
N ALA A 91 -1.84 -9.21 -16.21
CA ALA A 91 -1.84 -7.79 -16.58
C ALA A 91 -3.03 -7.04 -15.94
N ALA A 92 -4.25 -7.56 -16.08
CA ALA A 92 -5.44 -6.96 -15.49
C ALA A 92 -5.38 -6.88 -13.96
N MET A 93 -4.88 -7.92 -13.29
CA MET A 93 -4.71 -7.95 -11.83
C MET A 93 -3.70 -6.90 -11.36
N ASN A 94 -2.58 -6.77 -12.07
CA ASN A 94 -1.53 -5.80 -11.78
C ASN A 94 -2.02 -4.36 -12.00
N ASP A 95 -2.78 -4.09 -13.07
CA ASP A 95 -3.36 -2.78 -13.32
C ASP A 95 -4.41 -2.42 -12.26
N ARG A 96 -5.23 -3.38 -11.82
CA ARG A 96 -6.15 -3.18 -10.69
C ARG A 96 -5.41 -2.81 -9.41
N ALA A 97 -4.32 -3.51 -9.07
CA ALA A 97 -3.52 -3.21 -7.89
C ALA A 97 -2.91 -1.80 -7.95
N ARG A 98 -2.37 -1.41 -9.13
CA ARG A 98 -1.84 -0.05 -9.37
C ARG A 98 -2.93 1.02 -9.22
N GLY A 99 -4.09 0.79 -9.81
CA GLY A 99 -5.25 1.69 -9.71
C GLY A 99 -5.74 1.84 -8.27
N LEU A 100 -5.77 0.75 -7.50
CA LEU A 100 -6.10 0.80 -6.08
C LEU A 100 -5.10 1.65 -5.30
N GLY A 101 -3.80 1.47 -5.54
CA GLY A 101 -2.76 2.28 -4.92
C GLY A 101 -2.89 3.77 -5.24
N ALA A 102 -3.17 4.13 -6.49
CA ALA A 102 -3.42 5.51 -6.89
C ALA A 102 -4.63 6.12 -6.15
N ARG A 103 -5.73 5.36 -6.00
CA ARG A 103 -6.92 5.81 -5.27
C ARG A 103 -6.65 6.01 -3.77
N VAL A 104 -5.89 5.11 -3.15
CA VAL A 104 -5.47 5.23 -1.75
C VAL A 104 -4.59 6.47 -1.56
N SER A 105 -3.59 6.67 -2.41
CA SER A 105 -2.72 7.86 -2.36
C SER A 105 -3.53 9.16 -2.54
N ALA A 106 -4.45 9.19 -3.51
CA ALA A 106 -5.33 10.35 -3.71
C ALA A 106 -6.21 10.65 -2.49
N ALA A 107 -6.73 9.60 -1.83
CA ALA A 107 -7.54 9.77 -0.63
C ALA A 107 -6.75 10.32 0.56
N MET A 108 -5.43 10.11 0.63
CA MET A 108 -4.56 10.59 1.72
C MET A 108 -3.81 11.88 1.38
N ALA A 109 -3.87 12.36 0.13
CA ALA A 109 -3.11 13.51 -0.35
C ALA A 109 -3.40 14.83 0.39
N PHE A 110 -4.51 14.90 1.14
CA PHE A 110 -4.81 16.06 2.01
C PHE A 110 -3.89 16.15 3.24
N ALA A 111 -3.26 15.04 3.66
CA ALA A 111 -2.53 14.98 4.92
C ALA A 111 -1.27 15.85 4.90
N GLU A 112 -0.50 15.81 3.80
CA GLU A 112 0.71 16.63 3.63
C GLU A 112 0.44 18.14 3.75
N PRO A 113 -0.51 18.75 3.00
CA PRO A 113 -0.79 20.17 3.16
C PRO A 113 -1.38 20.53 4.53
N GLU A 114 -2.07 19.60 5.21
CA GLU A 114 -2.53 19.82 6.60
C GLU A 114 -1.36 19.81 7.59
N LEU A 115 -0.42 18.87 7.44
CA LEU A 115 0.80 18.81 8.24
C LEU A 115 1.64 20.07 8.05
N LEU A 116 1.83 20.51 6.81
CA LEU A 116 2.53 21.75 6.49
C LEU A 116 1.92 22.96 7.22
N LYS A 117 0.59 23.06 7.26
CA LYS A 117 -0.15 24.10 8.01
C LYS A 117 0.00 24.01 9.53
N ILE A 118 0.18 22.82 10.09
CA ILE A 118 0.39 22.62 11.54
C ILE A 118 1.74 23.19 11.97
N GLY A 119 2.76 23.06 11.11
CA GLY A 119 4.11 23.56 11.37
C GLY A 119 4.99 22.55 12.09
N LEU A 120 6.26 22.45 11.66
CA LEU A 120 7.27 21.60 12.27
C LEU A 120 7.45 21.81 13.79
N PRO A 121 7.43 23.05 14.34
CA PRO A 121 7.57 23.25 15.78
C PRO A 121 6.48 22.54 16.59
N LYS A 122 5.23 22.58 16.12
CA LYS A 122 4.08 21.95 16.78
C LYS A 122 4.13 20.43 16.64
N LEU A 123 4.51 19.93 15.46
CA LEU A 123 4.74 18.49 15.25
C LEU A 123 5.86 17.95 16.16
N ARG A 124 6.96 18.70 16.34
CA ARG A 124 8.02 18.34 17.30
C ARG A 124 7.52 18.29 18.74
N GLN A 125 6.62 19.19 19.14
CA GLN A 125 5.99 19.11 20.46
C GLN A 125 5.11 17.86 20.60
N TRP A 126 4.36 17.49 19.57
CA TRP A 126 3.57 16.26 19.56
C TRP A 126 4.44 15.01 19.66
N MET A 127 5.54 14.96 18.90
CA MET A 127 6.53 13.86 18.98
C MET A 127 7.15 13.72 20.37
N LYS A 128 7.39 14.82 21.09
CA LYS A 128 7.93 14.73 22.46
C LYS A 128 6.96 14.01 23.42
N LYS A 129 5.66 14.23 23.25
CA LYS A 129 4.60 13.69 24.11
C LYS A 129 4.06 12.33 23.65
N ASN A 130 4.26 11.97 22.39
CA ASN A 130 3.73 10.77 21.78
C ASN A 130 4.86 9.93 21.16
N ALA A 131 5.16 8.78 21.78
CA ALA A 131 6.23 7.90 21.33
C ALA A 131 5.98 7.31 19.93
N ARG A 132 4.73 7.04 19.59
CA ARG A 132 4.36 6.51 18.26
C ARG A 132 4.67 7.50 17.15
N LEU A 133 4.40 8.78 17.37
CA LEU A 133 4.73 9.84 16.41
C LEU A 133 6.25 10.05 16.21
N LYS A 134 7.10 9.64 17.16
CA LYS A 134 8.56 9.74 17.00
C LYS A 134 9.09 8.86 15.87
N ILE A 135 8.42 7.74 15.57
CA ILE A 135 8.81 6.86 14.47
C ILE A 135 8.76 7.60 13.12
N PHE A 136 7.86 8.59 13.02
CA PHE A 136 7.69 9.42 11.83
C PHE A 136 8.57 10.69 11.81
N ALA A 137 9.56 10.81 12.72
CA ALA A 137 10.44 11.99 12.77
C ALA A 137 11.13 12.27 11.42
N HIS A 138 11.70 11.23 10.80
CA HIS A 138 12.32 11.35 9.48
C HIS A 138 11.34 11.81 8.40
N TYR A 139 10.09 11.34 8.45
CA TYR A 139 9.05 11.77 7.53
C TYR A 139 8.75 13.27 7.69
N PHE A 140 8.57 13.76 8.91
CA PHE A 140 8.34 15.18 9.15
C PHE A 140 9.55 16.04 8.78
N ASP A 141 10.77 15.57 9.02
CA ASP A 141 12.00 16.29 8.64
C ASP A 141 12.19 16.36 7.12
N ARG A 142 11.64 15.40 6.35
CA ARG A 142 11.65 15.45 4.88
C ARG A 142 10.53 16.27 4.26
N LEU A 143 9.44 16.49 5.01
CA LEU A 143 8.29 17.25 4.57
C LEU A 143 8.55 18.77 4.59
N TYR A 144 9.53 19.22 5.39
CA TYR A 144 9.96 20.62 5.55
C TYR A 144 11.37 20.83 5.01
#